data_AF-A0A6N9QDS3-F1
#
_entry.id   AF-A0A6N9QDS3-F1
#
_cell.length_a   1.000
_cell.length_b   1.000
_cell.length_c   1.000
_cell.angle_alpha   90.00
_cell.angle_beta   90.00
_cell.angle_gamma   90.00
#
_symmetry.space_group_name_H-M   'P 1'
#
loop_
_entity.id
_entity.type
_entity.pdbx_description
1 polymer ?
#
loop_
_entity_poly.entity_id
_entity_poly.type
_entity_poly.pdbx_seq_one_letter_code
_entity_poly.pdbx_strand_id
1 'polypeptide(L)'
;MREKMKRKELICICAASLLMCNCVTASSAFAAGDSFIETELPLLYETGALGVQTIQTAQVKKGDAKRGEPDTEWFDPEDQQKEYEISTEQELMGLAELVNTKDVPWQAEGSYTFKGITIKLMRDIELTQFWTPIGTSDARAFEGLFEGNGHTISGIEIQDPNSDNLGLFGYLKGTVNNLNLQGSIDSRNSNAGGMAAVMAETALVENCTIDVAVTGKERVGGVAGTNHSGQIINCHSYGDIEGDVKVGGIVGENWNGTVRKCSNMGQVISNGKGFGTYGTGGIAGRSVAVNALIEECFNQGNILSSNECAGGIAGYVNTNGAAIRNCYNTGDVLGPESSALSSYGYVGGIVGNIGENGVIVKNCYNVGAVKNGKYAGGIAGNFATDHYDKRDTSVRGNYYLVGSAPLAIGQVEGAKGKPGYDERVELRSVTDLKSAYMTSVLGSAFQPDIGGAHGLNNGFPVLEWQKEELGTDYLESLETLDIPYTRQFQKFFQKYSYGTASGKMVLQLFNPRMYMEQVLESMENFTKK
;
A
#
# COMPACT_ATOMS: atom_id res chain seq x y z
N MET A 1 37.15 39.43 -48.71
CA MET A 1 38.58 39.34 -49.08
C MET A 1 39.35 39.32 -47.78
N ARG A 2 39.81 38.14 -47.39
CA ARG A 2 41.15 37.63 -47.68
C ARG A 2 42.16 38.32 -46.78
N GLU A 3 42.55 37.60 -45.73
CA GLU A 3 43.77 36.79 -45.73
C GLU A 3 44.96 37.69 -45.34
N LYS A 4 45.81 37.34 -44.38
CA LYS A 4 46.32 36.01 -44.05
C LYS A 4 46.91 36.13 -42.64
N MET A 5 46.53 35.29 -41.68
CA MET A 5 47.02 33.91 -41.57
C MET A 5 48.54 33.82 -41.76
N LYS A 6 49.26 33.61 -40.66
CA LYS A 6 50.22 32.49 -40.53
C LYS A 6 50.33 32.19 -39.02
N ARG A 7 49.88 31.01 -38.56
CA ARG A 7 50.44 29.64 -38.79
C ARG A 7 51.74 29.47 -37.99
N LYS A 8 52.03 28.33 -37.36
CA LYS A 8 51.58 26.94 -37.57
C LYS A 8 52.06 26.16 -36.34
N GLU A 9 51.36 25.10 -35.93
CA GLU A 9 51.69 23.69 -36.20
C GLU A 9 50.53 22.82 -35.64
N LEU A 10 50.07 21.67 -36.17
CA LEU A 10 50.42 20.86 -37.35
C LEU A 10 49.47 19.60 -37.43
N ILE A 11 48.99 19.22 -38.64
CA ILE A 11 48.80 17.84 -39.21
C ILE A 11 47.72 16.90 -38.61
N CYS A 12 46.88 16.11 -39.34
CA CYS A 12 46.69 15.69 -40.76
C CYS A 12 45.28 15.05 -40.93
N ILE A 13 44.48 15.35 -41.99
CA ILE A 13 44.24 14.61 -43.27
C ILE A 13 43.27 13.39 -43.15
N CYS A 14 41.99 13.55 -43.55
CA CYS A 14 41.28 13.05 -44.77
C CYS A 14 40.72 11.61 -44.67
N ALA A 15 39.65 11.15 -45.34
CA ALA A 15 38.54 11.72 -46.12
C ALA A 15 37.62 10.54 -46.58
N ALA A 16 36.34 10.84 -46.87
CA ALA A 16 35.46 10.27 -47.93
C ALA A 16 34.96 8.81 -47.78
N SER A 17 33.79 8.34 -48.25
CA SER A 17 32.78 8.77 -49.24
C SER A 17 31.44 8.05 -48.91
N LEU A 18 30.23 8.64 -49.01
CA LEU A 18 29.40 8.84 -50.21
C LEU A 18 28.93 7.56 -50.92
N LEU A 19 27.65 7.21 -50.79
CA LEU A 19 26.79 6.76 -51.92
C LEU A 19 25.30 6.75 -51.53
N MET A 20 24.55 7.63 -52.20
CA MET A 20 23.09 7.61 -52.35
C MET A 20 22.68 6.60 -53.44
N CYS A 21 21.51 5.97 -53.28
CA CYS A 21 20.41 5.84 -54.28
C CYS A 21 19.45 4.73 -53.79
N ASN A 22 18.23 5.04 -53.38
CA ASN A 22 17.02 5.20 -54.21
C ASN A 22 16.56 3.94 -54.96
N CYS A 23 15.29 3.62 -54.68
CA CYS A 23 14.22 3.24 -55.62
C CYS A 23 13.93 1.75 -55.92
N VAL A 24 12.63 1.45 -55.71
CA VAL A 24 11.69 0.81 -56.66
C VAL A 24 11.26 -0.65 -56.39
N THR A 25 10.09 -0.74 -55.73
CA THR A 25 8.83 -1.45 -56.09
C THR A 25 8.75 -2.97 -56.34
N ALA A 26 7.55 -3.44 -55.96
CA ALA A 26 6.68 -4.41 -56.63
C ALA A 26 6.83 -5.88 -56.17
N SER A 27 5.78 -6.42 -55.51
CA SER A 27 4.76 -7.33 -56.09
C SER A 27 5.26 -8.78 -56.13
N SER A 28 4.53 -9.86 -55.83
CA SER A 28 3.11 -10.15 -55.61
C SER A 28 3.03 -11.66 -55.28
N ALA A 29 1.96 -12.05 -54.57
CA ALA A 29 1.20 -13.32 -54.60
C ALA A 29 1.78 -14.62 -55.23
N PHE A 30 1.56 -15.75 -54.53
CA PHE A 30 0.97 -17.05 -54.97
C PHE A 30 1.17 -18.06 -53.81
N ALA A 31 0.15 -18.51 -53.07
CA ALA A 31 -0.94 -19.47 -53.33
C ALA A 31 -0.54 -20.97 -53.32
N ALA A 32 -1.27 -21.72 -52.47
CA ALA A 32 -1.52 -23.18 -52.46
C ALA A 32 -0.32 -24.13 -52.23
N GLY A 33 -0.42 -25.30 -51.60
CA GLY A 33 -1.55 -26.08 -51.10
C GLY A 33 -1.05 -27.47 -50.66
N ASP A 34 -1.95 -28.20 -50.00
CA ASP A 34 -2.04 -29.67 -49.88
C ASP A 34 -1.10 -30.48 -48.96
N SER A 35 -1.70 -30.83 -47.81
CA SER A 35 -1.91 -32.18 -47.27
C SER A 35 -1.12 -33.37 -47.83
N PHE A 36 -0.54 -34.16 -46.93
CA PHE A 36 -0.54 -35.63 -47.05
C PHE A 36 -0.72 -36.29 -45.67
N ILE A 37 -1.68 -37.22 -45.63
CA ILE A 37 -1.97 -38.20 -44.60
C ILE A 37 -1.13 -39.44 -44.91
N GLU A 38 -0.57 -40.11 -43.91
CA GLU A 38 -0.35 -41.56 -43.99
C GLU A 38 -0.43 -42.22 -42.61
N THR A 39 -1.12 -43.36 -42.61
CA THR A 39 -1.65 -44.15 -41.50
C THR A 39 -0.90 -45.49 -41.36
N GLU A 40 -0.76 -45.93 -40.09
CA GLU A 40 -0.80 -47.32 -39.57
C GLU A 40 0.36 -48.36 -39.79
N LEU A 41 0.98 -48.75 -38.65
CA LEU A 41 1.12 -50.08 -37.98
C LEU A 41 1.58 -51.35 -38.76
N PRO A 42 1.92 -52.50 -38.10
CA PRO A 42 2.90 -52.75 -37.03
C PRO A 42 3.79 -54.00 -37.33
N LEU A 43 4.84 -54.28 -36.54
CA LEU A 43 5.50 -55.60 -36.51
C LEU A 43 5.81 -56.06 -35.07
N LEU A 44 5.20 -57.19 -34.71
CA LEU A 44 5.42 -58.00 -33.51
C LEU A 44 6.68 -58.87 -33.68
N TYR A 45 7.50 -59.00 -32.64
CA TYR A 45 8.25 -60.22 -32.34
C TYR A 45 8.49 -60.32 -30.82
N GLU A 46 7.95 -61.37 -30.22
CA GLU A 46 8.27 -61.85 -28.87
C GLU A 46 9.45 -62.82 -28.92
N THR A 47 10.40 -62.70 -27.99
CA THR A 47 11.11 -63.83 -27.35
C THR A 47 11.50 -63.41 -25.94
N GLY A 48 11.03 -64.12 -24.92
CA GLY A 48 11.26 -63.82 -23.51
C GLY A 48 12.58 -64.38 -22.93
N ALA A 49 13.00 -63.82 -21.79
CA ALA A 49 12.98 -64.49 -20.49
C ALA A 49 13.93 -63.81 -19.46
N LEU A 50 13.43 -63.73 -18.21
CA LEU A 50 14.14 -63.70 -16.91
C LEU A 50 14.73 -62.37 -16.39
N GLY A 51 13.84 -61.54 -15.82
CA GLY A 51 13.73 -61.29 -14.38
C GLY A 51 14.82 -60.47 -13.65
N VAL A 52 14.50 -59.23 -13.26
CA VAL A 52 14.85 -58.60 -11.97
C VAL A 52 13.73 -57.63 -11.54
N GLN A 53 13.48 -57.57 -10.23
CA GLN A 53 12.38 -56.97 -9.50
C GLN A 53 12.18 -55.44 -9.66
N THR A 54 10.92 -55.08 -9.86
CA THR A 54 10.14 -54.03 -9.17
C THR A 54 10.77 -52.66 -8.90
N ILE A 55 10.33 -51.65 -9.66
CA ILE A 55 9.95 -50.33 -9.12
C ILE A 55 8.58 -50.00 -9.68
N GLN A 56 7.64 -49.71 -8.78
CA GLN A 56 6.26 -49.36 -9.07
C GLN A 56 6.17 -48.15 -9.99
N THR A 57 5.40 -48.36 -11.06
CA THR A 57 4.54 -47.40 -11.76
C THR A 57 4.67 -45.93 -11.33
N ALA A 58 5.28 -45.14 -12.22
CA ALA A 58 4.91 -43.75 -12.38
C ALA A 58 3.38 -43.68 -12.54
N GLN A 59 2.69 -43.11 -11.57
CA GLN A 59 1.30 -42.75 -11.73
C GLN A 59 1.22 -41.71 -12.84
N VAL A 60 0.43 -42.07 -13.85
CA VAL A 60 0.05 -41.25 -14.99
C VAL A 60 -0.64 -40.00 -14.45
N LYS A 61 -0.06 -38.81 -14.65
CA LYS A 61 -0.77 -37.53 -14.51
C LYS A 61 -2.01 -37.62 -15.38
N LYS A 62 -3.19 -37.57 -14.76
CA LYS A 62 -4.45 -37.90 -15.42
C LYS A 62 -5.31 -36.65 -15.60
N GLY A 63 -4.90 -35.81 -16.54
CA GLY A 63 -5.73 -34.74 -17.09
C GLY A 63 -5.16 -33.38 -16.79
N ASP A 64 -4.51 -32.76 -17.77
CA ASP A 64 -4.27 -31.32 -17.72
C ASP A 64 -5.66 -30.66 -17.60
N ALA A 65 -5.92 -29.94 -16.50
CA ALA A 65 -7.14 -29.16 -16.35
C ALA A 65 -7.36 -28.34 -17.62
N LYS A 66 -8.57 -28.38 -18.17
CA LYS A 66 -8.89 -27.59 -19.37
C LYS A 66 -8.66 -26.12 -19.03
N ARG A 67 -8.12 -25.36 -19.99
CA ARG A 67 -7.94 -23.91 -19.85
C ARG A 67 -9.22 -23.25 -19.31
N GLY A 68 -9.17 -22.73 -18.09
CA GLY A 68 -10.27 -22.03 -17.41
C GLY A 68 -11.09 -22.87 -16.42
N GLU A 69 -10.75 -24.15 -16.18
CA GLU A 69 -11.36 -24.96 -15.11
C GLU A 69 -10.42 -25.01 -13.89
N PRO A 70 -10.95 -24.97 -12.65
CA PRO A 70 -10.15 -25.15 -11.44
C PRO A 70 -9.47 -26.53 -11.41
N ASP A 71 -8.23 -26.58 -10.90
CA ASP A 71 -7.49 -27.82 -10.66
C ASP A 71 -7.40 -28.11 -9.17
N THR A 72 -8.01 -29.21 -8.74
CA THR A 72 -8.02 -29.68 -7.35
C THR A 72 -7.24 -30.98 -7.15
N GLU A 73 -6.61 -31.54 -8.20
CA GLU A 73 -5.94 -32.85 -8.14
C GLU A 73 -4.68 -32.84 -7.26
N TRP A 74 -4.15 -31.64 -6.95
CA TRP A 74 -3.03 -31.47 -6.03
C TRP A 74 -3.39 -31.71 -4.55
N PHE A 75 -4.69 -31.77 -4.20
CA PHE A 75 -5.16 -31.95 -2.84
C PHE A 75 -5.86 -33.30 -2.65
N ASP A 76 -5.28 -34.15 -1.79
CA ASP A 76 -5.91 -35.38 -1.33
C ASP A 76 -6.51 -35.18 0.08
N PRO A 77 -7.85 -35.24 0.25
CA PRO A 77 -8.47 -35.09 1.55
C PRO A 77 -8.22 -36.26 2.51
N GLU A 78 -7.83 -37.44 2.02
CA GLU A 78 -7.48 -38.61 2.82
C GLU A 78 -6.00 -38.62 3.26
N ASP A 79 -5.13 -37.92 2.51
CA ASP A 79 -3.69 -37.80 2.80
C ASP A 79 -3.22 -36.34 2.80
N GLN A 80 -3.73 -35.58 3.78
CA GLN A 80 -3.42 -34.15 3.91
C GLN A 80 -1.96 -33.91 4.28
N GLN A 81 -1.27 -33.18 3.42
CA GLN A 81 0.08 -32.68 3.66
C GLN A 81 0.01 -31.38 4.46
N LYS A 82 1.12 -31.05 5.14
CA LYS A 82 1.25 -29.78 5.86
C LYS A 82 1.48 -28.59 4.95
N GLU A 83 1.99 -28.83 3.74
CA GLU A 83 2.36 -27.81 2.78
C GLU A 83 1.93 -28.22 1.38
N TYR A 84 1.44 -27.27 0.60
CA TYR A 84 1.12 -27.42 -0.82
C TYR A 84 1.68 -26.22 -1.59
N GLU A 85 2.06 -26.48 -2.84
CA GLU A 85 2.64 -25.48 -3.75
C GLU A 85 1.64 -25.18 -4.87
N ILE A 86 1.44 -23.91 -5.18
CA ILE A 86 0.58 -23.41 -6.26
C ILE A 86 1.45 -22.63 -7.24
N SER A 87 1.40 -23.02 -8.50
CA SER A 87 2.19 -22.43 -9.60
C SER A 87 1.33 -21.93 -10.75
N THR A 88 0.04 -22.25 -10.77
CA THR A 88 -0.85 -21.95 -11.90
C THR A 88 -2.14 -21.27 -11.43
N GLU A 89 -2.78 -20.55 -12.35
CA GLU A 89 -4.11 -19.98 -12.14
C GLU A 89 -5.12 -21.09 -11.78
N GLN A 90 -5.04 -22.26 -12.43
CA GLN A 90 -5.99 -23.36 -12.23
C GLN A 90 -5.88 -23.94 -10.81
N GLU A 91 -4.67 -24.16 -10.30
CA GLU A 91 -4.46 -24.64 -8.92
C GLU A 91 -4.96 -23.61 -7.90
N LEU A 92 -4.73 -22.32 -8.14
CA LEU A 92 -5.23 -21.24 -7.28
C LEU A 92 -6.76 -21.17 -7.28
N MET A 93 -7.39 -21.31 -8.44
CA MET A 93 -8.84 -21.45 -8.55
C MET A 93 -9.34 -22.71 -7.84
N GLY A 94 -8.59 -23.81 -7.92
CA GLY A 94 -8.90 -25.05 -7.23
C GLY A 94 -8.90 -24.90 -5.71
N LEU A 95 -7.97 -24.12 -5.15
CA LEU A 95 -8.01 -23.76 -3.74
C LEU A 95 -9.31 -23.03 -3.37
N ALA A 96 -9.74 -22.07 -4.19
CA ALA A 96 -11.00 -21.37 -3.98
C ALA A 96 -12.20 -22.32 -4.03
N GLU A 97 -12.21 -23.28 -4.97
CA GLU A 97 -13.26 -24.30 -5.07
C GLU A 97 -13.29 -25.23 -3.84
N LEU A 98 -12.13 -25.73 -3.42
CA LEU A 98 -12.01 -26.60 -2.25
C LEU A 98 -12.51 -25.90 -0.98
N VAL A 99 -12.07 -24.68 -0.72
CA VAL A 99 -12.51 -23.90 0.45
C VAL A 99 -14.02 -23.62 0.40
N ASN A 100 -14.57 -23.38 -0.78
CA ASN A 100 -15.98 -23.04 -0.96
C ASN A 100 -16.93 -24.24 -1.08
N THR A 101 -16.42 -25.47 -1.08
CA THR A 101 -17.20 -26.70 -1.22
C THR A 101 -18.10 -26.94 0.00
N LYS A 102 -19.31 -27.46 -0.26
CA LYS A 102 -20.30 -27.87 0.76
C LYS A 102 -20.27 -29.37 1.09
N ASP A 103 -19.91 -30.19 0.10
CA ASP A 103 -19.98 -31.64 0.17
C ASP A 103 -18.57 -32.21 0.38
N VAL A 104 -18.06 -32.15 1.61
CA VAL A 104 -16.81 -32.83 1.93
C VAL A 104 -17.11 -34.33 2.17
N PRO A 105 -16.45 -35.28 1.45
CA PRO A 105 -16.87 -36.69 1.42
C PRO A 105 -16.94 -37.41 2.77
N TRP A 106 -16.25 -36.87 3.79
CA TRP A 106 -16.08 -37.49 5.10
C TRP A 106 -16.72 -36.70 6.26
N GLN A 107 -17.28 -35.52 5.99
CA GLN A 107 -18.04 -34.75 6.99
C GLN A 107 -19.34 -34.27 6.35
N ALA A 108 -20.47 -34.80 6.83
CA ALA A 108 -21.79 -34.51 6.28
C ALA A 108 -22.18 -33.01 6.30
N GLU A 109 -21.42 -32.16 7.00
CA GLU A 109 -21.58 -30.69 7.06
C GLU A 109 -20.23 -29.95 7.18
N GLY A 110 -19.11 -30.54 6.72
CA GLY A 110 -17.78 -29.95 6.86
C GLY A 110 -17.37 -29.04 5.70
N SER A 111 -16.32 -28.25 5.90
CA SER A 111 -15.66 -27.46 4.86
C SER A 111 -14.15 -27.67 4.93
N TYR A 112 -13.46 -27.59 3.79
CA TYR A 112 -12.00 -27.59 3.77
C TYR A 112 -11.51 -26.19 4.20
N THR A 113 -11.23 -26.02 5.50
CA THR A 113 -10.74 -24.73 6.01
C THR A 113 -9.22 -24.56 5.88
N PHE A 114 -8.50 -25.64 5.59
CA PHE A 114 -7.02 -25.67 5.53
C PHE A 114 -6.33 -25.25 6.84
N LYS A 115 -7.02 -25.37 7.99
CA LYS A 115 -6.44 -25.07 9.29
C LYS A 115 -5.15 -25.87 9.53
N GLY A 116 -4.04 -25.17 9.76
CA GLY A 116 -2.73 -25.78 10.01
C GLY A 116 -2.00 -26.26 8.75
N ILE A 117 -2.53 -25.97 7.56
CA ILE A 117 -1.91 -26.24 6.26
C ILE A 117 -1.33 -24.93 5.71
N THR A 118 -0.16 -25.02 5.07
CA THR A 118 0.48 -23.91 4.35
C THR A 118 0.28 -24.08 2.85
N ILE A 119 -0.19 -23.04 2.18
CA ILE A 119 -0.27 -22.92 0.73
C ILE A 119 0.79 -21.93 0.28
N LYS A 120 1.71 -22.33 -0.60
CA LYS A 120 2.83 -21.50 -1.07
C LYS A 120 2.66 -21.15 -2.54
N LEU A 121 2.73 -19.87 -2.88
CA LEU A 121 2.93 -19.48 -4.26
C LEU A 121 4.38 -19.73 -4.67
N MET A 122 4.57 -20.31 -5.85
CA MET A 122 5.90 -20.60 -6.40
C MET A 122 6.31 -19.67 -7.54
N ARG A 123 5.37 -18.85 -8.01
CA ARG A 123 5.55 -17.84 -9.05
C ARG A 123 4.40 -16.86 -9.06
N ASP A 124 4.59 -15.78 -9.81
CA ASP A 124 3.51 -14.86 -10.13
C ASP A 124 2.41 -15.57 -10.95
N ILE A 125 1.17 -15.21 -10.65
CA ILE A 125 -0.04 -15.74 -11.29
C ILE A 125 -0.82 -14.58 -11.89
N GLU A 126 -1.16 -14.69 -13.17
CA GLU A 126 -2.07 -13.78 -13.87
C GLU A 126 -3.42 -14.47 -14.00
N LEU A 127 -4.46 -13.87 -13.40
CA LEU A 127 -5.83 -14.31 -13.54
C LEU A 127 -6.38 -13.80 -14.86
N THR A 128 -6.97 -14.70 -15.65
CA THR A 128 -7.52 -14.45 -16.98
C THR A 128 -9.05 -14.47 -17.00
N GLN A 129 -9.67 -14.72 -15.85
CA GLN A 129 -11.11 -14.81 -15.66
C GLN A 129 -11.56 -14.12 -14.37
N PHE A 130 -12.87 -13.89 -14.23
CA PHE A 130 -13.45 -13.36 -13.01
C PHE A 130 -13.09 -14.23 -11.79
N TRP A 131 -12.62 -13.56 -10.75
CA TRP A 131 -12.16 -14.21 -9.54
C TRP A 131 -13.33 -14.56 -8.61
N THR A 132 -13.33 -15.79 -8.10
CA THR A 132 -14.22 -16.20 -7.02
C THR A 132 -13.44 -16.18 -5.70
N PRO A 133 -13.88 -15.39 -4.69
CA PRO A 133 -13.15 -15.28 -3.42
C PRO A 133 -12.90 -16.63 -2.74
N ILE A 134 -11.71 -16.80 -2.17
CA ILE A 134 -11.42 -17.93 -1.29
C ILE A 134 -12.16 -17.69 0.04
N GLY A 135 -13.07 -18.59 0.37
CA GLY A 135 -13.89 -18.52 1.57
C GLY A 135 -14.98 -17.47 1.52
N THR A 136 -16.14 -17.87 1.00
CA THR A 136 -17.32 -17.02 0.78
C THR A 136 -18.11 -16.68 2.06
N SER A 137 -17.87 -17.34 3.19
CA SER A 137 -18.60 -17.11 4.44
C SER A 137 -17.82 -17.60 5.65
N ASP A 138 -18.30 -17.28 6.87
CA ASP A 138 -17.70 -17.73 8.14
C ASP A 138 -17.56 -19.28 8.25
N ALA A 139 -18.54 -20.01 7.69
CA ALA A 139 -18.55 -21.48 7.66
C ALA A 139 -17.58 -22.06 6.61
N ARG A 140 -17.08 -21.22 5.69
CA ARG A 140 -16.14 -21.58 4.62
C ARG A 140 -14.87 -20.75 4.69
N ALA A 141 -14.53 -20.24 5.86
CA ALA A 141 -13.38 -19.37 6.02
C ALA A 141 -12.09 -20.13 5.72
N PHE A 142 -11.13 -19.44 5.10
CA PHE A 142 -9.76 -19.95 5.02
C PHE A 142 -9.07 -19.78 6.38
N GLU A 143 -8.61 -20.87 6.97
CA GLU A 143 -7.90 -20.98 8.26
C GLU A 143 -6.42 -21.38 8.11
N GLY A 144 -5.95 -21.59 6.87
CA GLY A 144 -4.55 -21.93 6.58
C GLY A 144 -3.60 -20.74 6.62
N LEU A 145 -2.33 -21.02 6.28
CA LEU A 145 -1.33 -20.01 5.96
C LEU A 145 -1.19 -19.92 4.44
N PHE A 146 -1.51 -18.77 3.86
CA PHE A 146 -1.24 -18.47 2.46
C PHE A 146 0.06 -17.66 2.39
N GLU A 147 1.13 -18.31 1.95
CA GLU A 147 2.46 -17.73 1.81
C GLU A 147 2.69 -17.33 0.35
N GLY A 148 2.70 -16.02 0.11
CA GLY A 148 2.92 -15.45 -1.21
C GLY A 148 4.36 -15.56 -1.69
N ASN A 149 5.34 -15.78 -0.81
CA ASN A 149 6.78 -15.84 -1.15
C ASN A 149 7.29 -14.61 -1.96
N GLY A 150 6.64 -13.46 -1.80
CA GLY A 150 6.94 -12.23 -2.55
C GLY A 150 6.35 -12.18 -3.96
N HIS A 151 5.56 -13.18 -4.37
CA HIS A 151 4.92 -13.24 -5.68
C HIS A 151 3.68 -12.36 -5.78
N THR A 152 3.30 -12.11 -7.04
CA THR A 152 2.14 -11.28 -7.38
C THR A 152 1.01 -12.11 -7.96
N ILE A 153 -0.22 -11.90 -7.45
CA ILE A 153 -1.45 -12.29 -8.14
C ILE A 153 -1.99 -11.04 -8.83
N SER A 154 -2.06 -11.08 -10.16
CA SER A 154 -2.52 -9.99 -11.00
C SER A 154 -3.78 -10.36 -11.78
N GLY A 155 -4.45 -9.37 -12.37
CA GLY A 155 -5.69 -9.60 -13.12
C GLY A 155 -6.90 -9.92 -12.25
N ILE A 156 -6.85 -9.59 -10.94
CA ILE A 156 -8.01 -9.79 -10.06
C ILE A 156 -9.15 -8.92 -10.57
N GLU A 157 -10.22 -9.55 -11.03
CA GLU A 157 -11.45 -8.87 -11.40
C GLU A 157 -12.61 -9.56 -10.68
N ILE A 158 -13.27 -8.83 -9.77
CA ILE A 158 -14.45 -9.33 -9.07
C ILE A 158 -15.60 -8.37 -9.34
N GLN A 159 -16.65 -8.91 -9.96
CA GLN A 159 -17.91 -8.20 -10.16
C GLN A 159 -19.08 -9.12 -9.80
N ASP A 160 -19.42 -9.16 -8.51
CA ASP A 160 -20.58 -9.92 -8.04
C ASP A 160 -21.51 -9.00 -7.21
N PRO A 161 -22.60 -8.51 -7.80
CA PRO A 161 -23.52 -7.61 -7.10
C PRO A 161 -24.37 -8.29 -6.02
N ASN A 162 -24.33 -9.64 -5.93
CA ASN A 162 -25.16 -10.42 -5.01
C ASN A 162 -24.34 -11.06 -3.86
N SER A 163 -23.02 -10.87 -3.85
CA SER A 163 -22.16 -11.40 -2.80
C SER A 163 -21.76 -10.30 -1.81
N ASP A 164 -21.78 -10.67 -0.52
CA ASP A 164 -21.60 -9.71 0.56
C ASP A 164 -20.15 -9.48 0.99
N ASN A 165 -19.22 -10.31 0.51
CA ASN A 165 -17.84 -10.33 0.98
C ASN A 165 -16.88 -10.51 -0.20
N LEU A 166 -16.42 -9.40 -0.79
CA LEU A 166 -15.50 -9.43 -1.93
C LEU A 166 -14.06 -9.07 -1.55
N GLY A 167 -13.14 -9.89 -2.02
CA GLY A 167 -11.70 -9.79 -1.85
C GLY A 167 -11.01 -11.00 -2.49
N LEU A 168 -9.67 -11.05 -2.47
CA LEU A 168 -8.98 -12.32 -2.77
C LEU A 168 -9.55 -13.43 -1.87
N PHE A 169 -9.70 -13.11 -0.58
CA PHE A 169 -10.46 -13.88 0.41
C PHE A 169 -11.80 -13.20 0.72
N GLY A 170 -12.90 -13.95 0.76
CA GLY A 170 -14.16 -13.40 1.25
C GLY A 170 -14.13 -13.27 2.77
N TYR A 171 -13.72 -14.35 3.43
CA TYR A 171 -13.69 -14.50 4.88
C TYR A 171 -12.40 -15.21 5.30
N LEU A 172 -11.53 -14.48 5.99
CA LEU A 172 -10.23 -14.94 6.44
C LEU A 172 -10.23 -15.17 7.95
N LYS A 173 -9.86 -16.37 8.39
CA LYS A 173 -9.50 -16.73 9.78
C LYS A 173 -8.02 -17.10 9.91
N GLY A 174 -7.37 -17.40 8.79
CA GLY A 174 -5.98 -17.82 8.69
C GLY A 174 -5.02 -16.64 8.54
N THR A 175 -3.87 -16.93 7.95
CA THR A 175 -2.78 -15.97 7.73
C THR A 175 -2.51 -15.80 6.25
N VAL A 176 -2.24 -14.57 5.80
CA VAL A 176 -1.72 -14.27 4.47
C VAL A 176 -0.45 -13.45 4.61
N ASN A 177 0.65 -13.94 4.03
CA ASN A 177 1.97 -13.33 4.16
C ASN A 177 2.62 -13.09 2.80
N ASN A 178 3.43 -12.03 2.70
CA ASN A 178 4.36 -11.78 1.59
C ASN A 178 3.70 -11.87 0.20
N LEU A 179 2.53 -11.27 0.04
CA LEU A 179 1.73 -11.38 -1.18
C LEU A 179 1.47 -9.99 -1.79
N ASN A 180 1.66 -9.89 -3.11
CA ASN A 180 1.32 -8.70 -3.87
C ASN A 180 0.04 -8.95 -4.68
N LEU A 181 -0.88 -7.98 -4.69
CA LEU A 181 -2.13 -8.05 -5.44
C LEU A 181 -2.25 -6.90 -6.43
N GLN A 182 -2.72 -7.20 -7.64
CA GLN A 182 -3.03 -6.22 -8.68
C GLN A 182 -4.38 -6.50 -9.34
N GLY A 183 -5.21 -5.46 -9.50
CA GLY A 183 -6.50 -5.59 -10.18
C GLY A 183 -7.56 -4.59 -9.75
N SER A 184 -8.82 -5.01 -9.83
CA SER A 184 -10.00 -4.21 -9.46
C SER A 184 -11.13 -5.05 -8.87
N ILE A 185 -11.82 -4.51 -7.88
CA ILE A 185 -12.96 -5.12 -7.20
C ILE A 185 -14.11 -4.12 -7.20
N ASP A 186 -15.28 -4.53 -7.70
CA ASP A 186 -16.53 -3.76 -7.61
C ASP A 186 -17.60 -4.61 -6.88
N SER A 187 -17.85 -4.30 -5.60
CA SER A 187 -18.87 -4.97 -4.80
C SER A 187 -20.26 -4.36 -4.92
N ARG A 188 -20.38 -3.14 -5.47
CA ARG A 188 -21.58 -2.28 -5.59
C ARG A 188 -22.35 -2.00 -4.30
N ASN A 189 -22.65 -3.02 -3.49
CA ASN A 189 -23.61 -2.97 -2.39
C ASN A 189 -23.07 -3.48 -1.06
N SER A 190 -21.85 -4.03 -0.98
CA SER A 190 -21.42 -4.73 0.24
C SER A 190 -20.00 -4.39 0.70
N ASN A 191 -19.48 -5.19 1.65
CA ASN A 191 -18.13 -5.04 2.17
C ASN A 191 -17.10 -5.47 1.12
N ALA A 192 -16.00 -4.74 1.01
CA ALA A 192 -14.92 -5.06 0.09
C ALA A 192 -13.56 -4.77 0.70
N GLY A 193 -12.62 -5.68 0.47
CA GLY A 193 -11.20 -5.52 0.78
C GLY A 193 -10.36 -6.17 -0.28
N GLY A 194 -9.29 -5.54 -0.74
CA GLY A 194 -8.42 -6.12 -1.77
C GLY A 194 -7.89 -7.51 -1.37
N MET A 195 -7.40 -7.64 -0.13
CA MET A 195 -6.98 -8.92 0.42
C MET A 195 -8.15 -9.73 0.98
N ALA A 196 -8.95 -9.14 1.87
CA ALA A 196 -10.05 -9.84 2.52
C ALA A 196 -11.28 -8.96 2.74
N ALA A 197 -12.49 -9.40 2.39
CA ALA A 197 -13.67 -8.64 2.78
C ALA A 197 -13.86 -8.61 4.32
N VAL A 198 -13.69 -9.76 4.97
CA VAL A 198 -13.76 -9.89 6.43
C VAL A 198 -12.54 -10.66 6.96
N MET A 199 -11.82 -10.05 7.88
CA MET A 199 -10.84 -10.69 8.75
C MET A 199 -11.48 -10.96 10.11
N ALA A 200 -11.49 -12.22 10.52
CA ALA A 200 -12.05 -12.65 11.79
C ALA A 200 -11.01 -12.67 12.92
N GLU A 201 -11.41 -13.16 14.09
CA GLU A 201 -10.51 -13.33 15.22
C GLU A 201 -9.31 -14.20 14.82
N THR A 202 -8.11 -13.81 15.24
CA THR A 202 -6.81 -14.44 14.92
C THR A 202 -6.32 -14.32 13.47
N ALA A 203 -7.12 -13.76 12.55
CA ALA A 203 -6.68 -13.54 11.18
C ALA A 203 -5.48 -12.58 11.14
N LEU A 204 -4.51 -12.87 10.27
CA LEU A 204 -3.31 -12.08 10.08
C LEU A 204 -3.09 -11.81 8.59
N VAL A 205 -2.89 -10.56 8.22
CA VAL A 205 -2.37 -10.17 6.91
C VAL A 205 -1.08 -9.40 7.16
N GLU A 206 0.04 -9.91 6.67
CA GLU A 206 1.37 -9.36 6.95
C GLU A 206 2.24 -9.24 5.69
N ASN A 207 3.01 -8.16 5.58
CA ASN A 207 3.98 -7.94 4.49
C ASN A 207 3.35 -8.01 3.09
N CYS A 208 2.18 -7.40 2.90
CA CYS A 208 1.44 -7.47 1.65
C CYS A 208 1.36 -6.12 0.95
N THR A 209 1.47 -6.12 -0.38
CA THR A 209 1.25 -4.93 -1.22
C THR A 209 -0.04 -5.09 -2.00
N ILE A 210 -0.96 -4.13 -1.87
CA ILE A 210 -2.27 -4.18 -2.52
C ILE A 210 -2.40 -2.99 -3.46
N ASP A 211 -2.20 -3.25 -4.76
CA ASP A 211 -2.46 -2.32 -5.86
C ASP A 211 -3.76 -2.72 -6.58
N VAL A 212 -4.84 -2.72 -5.81
CA VAL A 212 -6.19 -3.10 -6.27
C VAL A 212 -7.10 -1.90 -6.08
N ALA A 213 -7.76 -1.47 -7.16
CA ALA A 213 -8.83 -0.49 -7.06
C ALA A 213 -10.08 -1.15 -6.44
N VAL A 214 -10.62 -0.58 -5.36
CA VAL A 214 -11.75 -1.19 -4.65
C VAL A 214 -12.93 -0.22 -4.61
N THR A 215 -14.03 -0.60 -5.23
CA THR A 215 -15.32 0.10 -5.15
C THR A 215 -16.31 -0.75 -4.36
N GLY A 216 -16.95 -0.18 -3.35
CA GLY A 216 -17.98 -0.85 -2.56
C GLY A 216 -18.97 0.12 -1.91
N LYS A 217 -19.69 -0.32 -0.87
CA LYS A 217 -20.72 0.51 -0.23
C LYS A 217 -20.53 0.70 1.27
N GLU A 218 -20.60 -0.39 2.04
CA GLU A 218 -20.66 -0.26 3.51
C GLU A 218 -19.28 -0.11 4.15
N ARG A 219 -18.46 -1.15 4.06
CA ARG A 219 -17.12 -1.21 4.65
C ARG A 219 -16.11 -1.53 3.56
N VAL A 220 -15.34 -0.53 3.17
CA VAL A 220 -14.43 -0.64 2.04
C VAL A 220 -13.01 -0.30 2.52
N GLY A 221 -12.07 -1.21 2.27
CA GLY A 221 -10.66 -1.03 2.57
C GLY A 221 -9.76 -1.49 1.44
N GLY A 222 -8.55 -0.94 1.33
CA GLY A 222 -7.54 -1.47 0.41
C GLY A 222 -7.12 -2.88 0.78
N VAL A 223 -6.86 -3.15 2.07
CA VAL A 223 -6.51 -4.50 2.55
C VAL A 223 -7.76 -5.25 2.97
N ALA A 224 -8.56 -4.67 3.87
CA ALA A 224 -9.72 -5.34 4.44
C ALA A 224 -10.99 -4.49 4.51
N GLY A 225 -12.15 -5.06 4.18
CA GLY A 225 -13.42 -4.39 4.45
C GLY A 225 -13.65 -4.24 5.96
N THR A 226 -13.54 -5.37 6.68
CA THR A 226 -13.68 -5.44 8.14
C THR A 226 -12.50 -6.16 8.75
N ASN A 227 -11.92 -5.60 9.81
CA ASN A 227 -11.01 -6.29 10.70
C ASN A 227 -11.66 -6.50 12.07
N HIS A 228 -12.09 -7.73 12.37
CA HIS A 228 -12.76 -8.08 13.62
C HIS A 228 -11.82 -8.85 14.54
N SER A 229 -11.06 -8.12 15.37
CA SER A 229 -10.04 -8.67 16.28
C SER A 229 -8.86 -9.39 15.58
N GLY A 230 -8.66 -9.16 14.28
CA GLY A 230 -7.49 -9.61 13.53
C GLY A 230 -6.37 -8.55 13.50
N GLN A 231 -5.32 -8.86 12.73
CA GLN A 231 -4.11 -8.03 12.62
C GLN A 231 -3.75 -7.76 11.16
N ILE A 232 -3.58 -6.49 10.81
CA ILE A 232 -3.04 -6.04 9.53
C ILE A 232 -1.70 -5.37 9.84
N ILE A 233 -0.61 -5.97 9.39
CA ILE A 233 0.75 -5.57 9.77
C ILE A 233 1.60 -5.37 8.51
N ASN A 234 2.32 -4.25 8.42
CA ASN A 234 3.27 -4.02 7.31
C ASN A 234 2.62 -4.20 5.93
N CYS A 235 1.47 -3.56 5.73
CA CYS A 235 0.71 -3.66 4.48
C CYS A 235 0.57 -2.29 3.81
N HIS A 236 0.68 -2.28 2.50
CA HIS A 236 0.74 -1.05 1.70
C HIS A 236 -0.34 -1.07 0.63
N SER A 237 -1.22 -0.06 0.63
CA SER A 237 -2.25 0.09 -0.39
C SER A 237 -1.93 1.24 -1.36
N TYR A 238 -1.98 0.92 -2.65
CA TYR A 238 -1.69 1.84 -3.76
C TYR A 238 -2.91 2.13 -4.65
N GLY A 239 -3.87 1.20 -4.69
CA GLY A 239 -5.08 1.34 -5.49
C GLY A 239 -6.08 2.35 -4.89
N ASP A 240 -6.88 2.97 -5.76
CA ASP A 240 -7.93 3.91 -5.35
C ASP A 240 -9.09 3.17 -4.67
N ILE A 241 -9.58 3.73 -3.57
CA ILE A 241 -10.62 3.15 -2.73
C ILE A 241 -11.85 4.06 -2.74
N GLU A 242 -12.99 3.52 -3.17
CA GLU A 242 -14.27 4.23 -3.24
C GLU A 242 -15.36 3.48 -2.49
N GLY A 243 -16.10 4.19 -1.61
CA GLY A 243 -17.25 3.60 -0.94
C GLY A 243 -18.28 4.62 -0.46
N ASP A 244 -19.29 4.18 0.30
CA ASP A 244 -20.28 5.11 0.84
C ASP A 244 -20.02 5.43 2.31
N VAL A 245 -19.94 4.44 3.20
CA VAL A 245 -20.20 4.66 4.64
C VAL A 245 -18.95 4.61 5.54
N LYS A 246 -18.16 3.54 5.45
CA LYS A 246 -16.91 3.34 6.21
C LYS A 246 -15.81 2.99 5.23
N VAL A 247 -15.05 4.00 4.83
CA VAL A 247 -14.06 3.88 3.77
C VAL A 247 -12.68 4.17 4.34
N GLY A 248 -11.79 3.19 4.28
CA GLY A 248 -10.40 3.32 4.73
C GLY A 248 -9.42 2.99 3.61
N GLY A 249 -8.26 3.65 3.55
CA GLY A 249 -7.22 3.22 2.60
C GLY A 249 -6.66 1.82 2.92
N ILE A 250 -6.62 1.42 4.21
CA ILE A 250 -6.22 0.07 4.61
C ILE A 250 -7.43 -0.77 5.02
N VAL A 251 -8.27 -0.26 5.93
CA VAL A 251 -9.41 -1.00 6.48
C VAL A 251 -10.68 -0.16 6.56
N GLY A 252 -11.81 -0.69 6.09
CA GLY A 252 -13.10 0.01 6.22
C GLY A 252 -13.51 0.19 7.69
N GLU A 253 -13.64 -0.92 8.41
CA GLU A 253 -13.96 -0.95 9.84
C GLU A 253 -12.96 -1.82 10.63
N ASN A 254 -12.20 -1.19 11.53
CA ASN A 254 -11.35 -1.85 12.50
C ASN A 254 -12.11 -2.02 13.84
N TRP A 255 -12.64 -3.21 14.08
CA TRP A 255 -13.38 -3.56 15.29
C TRP A 255 -12.50 -4.40 16.20
N ASN A 256 -11.98 -3.81 17.28
CA ASN A 256 -11.09 -4.47 18.25
C ASN A 256 -9.81 -5.07 17.63
N GLY A 257 -9.48 -4.71 16.38
CA GLY A 257 -8.31 -5.20 15.66
C GLY A 257 -7.11 -4.26 15.74
N THR A 258 -5.97 -4.74 15.23
CA THR A 258 -4.72 -3.98 15.13
C THR A 258 -4.39 -3.69 13.67
N VAL A 259 -4.08 -2.44 13.37
CA VAL A 259 -3.47 -2.00 12.12
C VAL A 259 -2.13 -1.34 12.46
N ARG A 260 -1.02 -1.92 11.99
CA ARG A 260 0.31 -1.48 12.43
C ARG A 260 1.33 -1.51 11.30
N LYS A 261 2.15 -0.45 11.19
CA LYS A 261 3.16 -0.32 10.11
C LYS A 261 2.56 -0.32 8.70
N CYS A 262 1.36 0.22 8.54
CA CYS A 262 0.66 0.20 7.25
C CYS A 262 0.69 1.58 6.57
N SER A 263 0.57 1.59 5.25
CA SER A 263 0.51 2.85 4.49
C SER A 263 -0.54 2.86 3.38
N ASN A 264 -1.16 4.01 3.18
CA ASN A 264 -2.02 4.26 2.03
C ASN A 264 -1.45 5.38 1.15
N MET A 265 -1.33 5.10 -0.14
CA MET A 265 -0.97 6.08 -1.17
C MET A 265 -2.09 6.29 -2.20
N GLY A 266 -3.05 5.36 -2.29
CA GLY A 266 -4.22 5.48 -3.16
C GLY A 266 -5.21 6.54 -2.68
N GLN A 267 -6.00 7.10 -3.60
CA GLN A 267 -7.05 8.05 -3.25
C GLN A 267 -8.17 7.35 -2.48
N VAL A 268 -8.73 8.01 -1.45
CA VAL A 268 -9.87 7.49 -0.68
C VAL A 268 -11.08 8.38 -0.88
N ILE A 269 -12.13 7.86 -1.50
CA ILE A 269 -13.36 8.58 -1.84
C ILE A 269 -14.53 8.01 -1.05
N SER A 270 -15.33 8.87 -0.44
CA SER A 270 -16.66 8.49 0.05
C SER A 270 -17.80 9.32 -0.54
N ASN A 271 -18.86 8.63 -0.94
CA ASN A 271 -20.05 9.23 -1.56
C ASN A 271 -21.27 9.22 -0.64
N GLY A 272 -21.22 8.46 0.45
CA GLY A 272 -22.31 8.34 1.42
C GLY A 272 -22.62 9.69 2.07
N LYS A 273 -23.92 9.98 2.21
CA LYS A 273 -24.43 11.10 2.99
C LYS A 273 -25.29 10.53 4.10
N GLY A 274 -24.86 10.67 5.34
CA GLY A 274 -25.60 10.14 6.47
C GLY A 274 -25.00 10.50 7.81
N PHE A 275 -25.78 10.24 8.86
CA PHE A 275 -25.42 10.44 10.25
C PHE A 275 -25.37 9.07 10.95
N GLY A 276 -24.43 8.90 11.88
CA GLY A 276 -24.35 7.68 12.69
C GLY A 276 -23.09 6.86 12.42
N THR A 277 -21.94 7.43 12.76
CA THR A 277 -20.60 6.79 12.72
C THR A 277 -20.04 6.55 11.32
N TYR A 278 -20.45 7.36 10.35
CA TYR A 278 -19.95 7.32 8.97
C TYR A 278 -18.60 8.00 8.94
N GLY A 279 -17.60 7.33 8.38
CA GLY A 279 -16.21 7.72 8.54
C GLY A 279 -15.38 7.38 7.32
N THR A 280 -14.58 8.36 6.91
CA THR A 280 -13.59 8.18 5.84
C THR A 280 -12.21 8.48 6.40
N GLY A 281 -11.26 7.59 6.20
CA GLY A 281 -9.89 7.89 6.58
C GLY A 281 -8.82 7.22 5.73
N GLY A 282 -7.62 7.77 5.78
CA GLY A 282 -6.51 7.27 4.97
C GLY A 282 -6.05 5.87 5.37
N ILE A 283 -6.19 5.50 6.65
CA ILE A 283 -5.91 4.14 7.13
C ILE A 283 -7.22 3.42 7.45
N ALA A 284 -8.08 4.01 8.28
CA ALA A 284 -9.33 3.40 8.70
C ALA A 284 -10.54 4.30 8.47
N GLY A 285 -11.63 3.77 7.91
CA GLY A 285 -12.91 4.49 7.90
C GLY A 285 -13.42 4.69 9.32
N ARG A 286 -13.41 3.61 10.10
CA ARG A 286 -13.81 3.58 11.51
C ARG A 286 -12.91 2.67 12.32
N SER A 287 -12.55 3.08 13.54
CA SER A 287 -11.81 2.26 14.51
C SER A 287 -12.50 2.29 15.88
N VAL A 288 -12.99 1.14 16.36
CA VAL A 288 -13.82 1.05 17.57
C VAL A 288 -13.56 -0.23 18.37
N ALA A 289 -13.99 -0.23 19.63
CA ALA A 289 -13.72 -1.21 20.69
C ALA A 289 -12.42 -0.95 21.48
N VAL A 290 -12.33 -1.57 22.66
CA VAL A 290 -11.36 -1.25 23.72
C VAL A 290 -9.91 -1.45 23.28
N ASN A 291 -9.63 -2.46 22.44
CA ASN A 291 -8.27 -2.76 22.00
C ASN A 291 -8.01 -2.36 20.54
N ALA A 292 -8.90 -1.58 19.93
CA ALA A 292 -8.68 -1.13 18.56
C ALA A 292 -7.46 -0.21 18.49
N LEU A 293 -6.46 -0.62 17.70
CA LEU A 293 -5.17 0.05 17.62
C LEU A 293 -4.83 0.37 16.17
N ILE A 294 -4.47 1.63 15.92
CA ILE A 294 -3.76 2.06 14.70
C ILE A 294 -2.42 2.64 15.15
N GLU A 295 -1.31 2.05 14.71
CA GLU A 295 0.02 2.44 15.19
C GLU A 295 1.07 2.42 14.09
N GLU A 296 1.97 3.41 14.07
CA GLU A 296 3.05 3.47 13.08
C GLU A 296 2.53 3.41 11.63
N CYS A 297 1.43 4.09 11.34
CA CYS A 297 0.82 4.10 10.00
C CYS A 297 0.89 5.48 9.35
N PHE A 298 0.82 5.54 8.03
CA PHE A 298 0.78 6.82 7.32
C PHE A 298 -0.12 6.87 6.10
N ASN A 299 -0.63 8.06 5.81
CA ASN A 299 -1.43 8.32 4.63
C ASN A 299 -0.81 9.43 3.77
N GLN A 300 -0.58 9.13 2.50
CA GLN A 300 -0.20 10.10 1.47
C GLN A 300 -1.32 10.29 0.43
N GLY A 301 -2.25 9.33 0.35
CA GLY A 301 -3.41 9.41 -0.54
C GLY A 301 -4.36 10.53 -0.17
N ASN A 302 -4.90 11.24 -1.17
CA ASN A 302 -5.89 12.28 -0.92
C ASN A 302 -7.22 11.67 -0.47
N ILE A 303 -7.92 12.34 0.44
CA ILE A 303 -9.21 11.92 0.97
C ILE A 303 -10.28 12.91 0.49
N LEU A 304 -11.28 12.41 -0.23
CA LEU A 304 -12.46 13.15 -0.67
C LEU A 304 -13.70 12.54 -0.05
N SER A 305 -14.18 13.14 1.04
CA SER A 305 -15.25 12.54 1.85
C SER A 305 -16.55 13.31 1.72
N SER A 306 -17.65 12.60 1.42
CA SER A 306 -19.01 13.10 1.59
C SER A 306 -19.61 12.74 2.97
N ASN A 307 -18.90 11.93 3.74
CA ASN A 307 -19.32 11.46 5.07
C ASN A 307 -19.21 12.53 6.15
N GLU A 308 -19.94 12.33 7.25
CA GLU A 308 -19.92 13.19 8.44
C GLU A 308 -18.51 13.41 9.00
N CYS A 309 -17.68 12.35 9.02
CA CYS A 309 -16.34 12.38 9.59
C CYS A 309 -15.28 12.03 8.54
N ALA A 310 -14.24 12.86 8.42
CA ALA A 310 -13.10 12.62 7.56
C ALA A 310 -11.80 12.82 8.34
N GLY A 311 -10.86 11.87 8.29
CA GLY A 311 -9.59 11.96 9.00
C GLY A 311 -8.42 11.43 8.20
N GLY A 312 -7.28 12.13 8.20
CA GLY A 312 -6.09 11.66 7.48
C GLY A 312 -5.64 10.24 7.83
N ILE A 313 -5.84 9.80 9.07
CA ILE A 313 -5.61 8.43 9.52
C ILE A 313 -6.94 7.69 9.74
N ALA A 314 -7.85 8.25 10.53
CA ALA A 314 -9.11 7.59 10.84
C ALA A 314 -10.32 8.53 10.75
N GLY A 315 -11.39 8.10 10.10
CA GLY A 315 -12.62 8.89 10.04
C GLY A 315 -13.29 9.04 11.41
N TYR A 316 -13.59 7.91 12.04
CA TYR A 316 -14.32 7.88 13.32
C TYR A 316 -13.65 6.96 14.34
N VAL A 317 -13.38 7.47 15.54
CA VAL A 317 -12.80 6.70 16.65
C VAL A 317 -13.65 6.87 17.90
N ASN A 318 -14.13 5.77 18.46
CA ASN A 318 -15.12 5.84 19.53
C ASN A 318 -15.16 4.56 20.36
N THR A 319 -14.28 4.46 21.35
CA THR A 319 -14.39 3.58 22.53
C THR A 319 -13.23 3.91 23.49
N ASN A 320 -13.45 3.84 24.80
CA ASN A 320 -12.38 3.88 25.79
C ASN A 320 -11.32 2.78 25.54
N GLY A 321 -10.05 3.18 25.39
CA GLY A 321 -8.94 2.26 25.11
C GLY A 321 -8.52 2.24 23.64
N ALA A 322 -9.42 2.63 22.71
CA ALA A 322 -9.07 2.76 21.31
C ALA A 322 -7.96 3.80 21.12
N ALA A 323 -6.96 3.47 20.31
CA ALA A 323 -5.75 4.28 20.20
C ALA A 323 -5.26 4.48 18.76
N ILE A 324 -4.78 5.69 18.48
CA ILE A 324 -4.00 6.07 17.29
C ILE A 324 -2.67 6.63 17.77
N ARG A 325 -1.57 6.03 17.32
CA ARG A 325 -0.23 6.33 17.85
C ARG A 325 0.80 6.38 16.75
N ASN A 326 1.72 7.33 16.84
CA ASN A 326 2.88 7.39 15.94
C ASN A 326 2.46 7.36 14.46
N CYS A 327 1.49 8.16 14.06
CA CYS A 327 0.98 8.15 12.68
C CYS A 327 1.15 9.51 12.01
N TYR A 328 1.21 9.55 10.68
CA TYR A 328 1.25 10.83 9.99
C TYR A 328 0.41 10.88 8.71
N ASN A 329 -0.07 12.09 8.40
CA ASN A 329 -0.83 12.35 7.19
C ASN A 329 -0.17 13.47 6.37
N THR A 330 0.06 13.21 5.10
CA THR A 330 0.49 14.21 4.11
C THR A 330 -0.49 14.39 2.96
N GLY A 331 -1.43 13.46 2.77
CA GLY A 331 -2.53 13.61 1.82
C GLY A 331 -3.53 14.68 2.25
N ASP A 332 -4.12 15.38 1.30
CA ASP A 332 -5.16 16.38 1.59
C ASP A 332 -6.44 15.71 2.10
N VAL A 333 -7.06 16.28 3.13
CA VAL A 333 -8.33 15.82 3.72
C VAL A 333 -9.43 16.82 3.38
N LEU A 334 -10.25 16.47 2.40
CA LEU A 334 -11.39 17.25 1.93
C LEU A 334 -12.68 16.62 2.46
N GLY A 335 -13.33 17.30 3.40
CA GLY A 335 -14.63 16.86 3.91
C GLY A 335 -15.80 17.24 3.01
N PRO A 336 -17.03 16.92 3.45
CA PRO A 336 -18.23 17.19 2.67
C PRO A 336 -18.37 18.70 2.55
N GLU A 337 -18.40 19.22 1.32
CA GLU A 337 -18.73 20.63 1.11
C GLU A 337 -19.99 20.97 1.90
N SER A 338 -19.95 22.10 2.60
CA SER A 338 -21.04 22.58 3.46
C SER A 338 -22.29 22.86 2.61
N SER A 339 -23.02 21.80 2.29
CA SER A 339 -24.38 21.90 1.78
C SER A 339 -25.30 22.12 2.98
N ALA A 340 -26.40 22.84 2.78
CA ALA A 340 -27.37 23.18 3.82
C ALA A 340 -27.99 21.96 4.55
N LEU A 341 -27.64 20.73 4.16
CA LEU A 341 -28.08 19.47 4.74
C LEU A 341 -27.06 18.82 5.70
N SER A 342 -25.78 19.22 5.69
CA SER A 342 -24.77 18.67 6.61
C SER A 342 -24.62 19.55 7.85
N SER A 343 -25.49 19.31 8.84
CA SER A 343 -25.37 19.90 10.20
C SER A 343 -24.03 19.57 10.89
N TYR A 344 -23.27 18.62 10.33
CA TYR A 344 -22.03 18.06 10.85
C TYR A 344 -21.06 17.80 9.70
N GLY A 345 -19.78 18.03 9.93
CA GLY A 345 -18.72 17.91 8.93
C GLY A 345 -17.39 18.04 9.65
N TYR A 346 -17.01 16.95 10.33
CA TYR A 346 -15.85 16.86 11.20
C TYR A 346 -14.65 16.39 10.39
N VAL A 347 -13.76 17.31 10.07
CA VAL A 347 -12.60 17.03 9.23
C VAL A 347 -11.34 17.24 10.04
N GLY A 348 -10.58 16.17 10.25
CA GLY A 348 -9.33 16.20 10.98
C GLY A 348 -8.15 15.81 10.12
N GLY A 349 -6.99 16.43 10.34
CA GLY A 349 -5.75 15.98 9.70
C GLY A 349 -5.31 14.58 10.15
N ILE A 350 -5.70 14.13 11.35
CA ILE A 350 -5.47 12.74 11.82
C ILE A 350 -6.81 12.02 12.02
N VAL A 351 -7.73 12.59 12.79
CA VAL A 351 -9.00 11.95 13.15
C VAL A 351 -10.20 12.83 12.83
N GLY A 352 -11.21 12.34 12.12
CA GLY A 352 -12.43 13.11 11.89
C GLY A 352 -13.16 13.42 13.21
N ASN A 353 -13.58 12.37 13.92
CA ASN A 353 -14.29 12.50 15.20
C ASN A 353 -13.73 11.56 16.27
N ILE A 354 -13.49 12.11 17.46
CA ILE A 354 -13.21 11.38 18.70
C ILE A 354 -14.50 11.39 19.54
N GLY A 355 -15.20 10.25 19.56
CA GLY A 355 -16.59 10.17 20.03
C GLY A 355 -16.81 9.81 21.50
N GLU A 356 -15.78 9.37 22.23
CA GLU A 356 -15.94 8.92 23.63
C GLU A 356 -14.70 9.17 24.49
N ASN A 357 -14.92 9.20 25.80
CA ASN A 357 -13.87 9.32 26.79
C ASN A 357 -12.92 8.11 26.82
N GLY A 358 -11.61 8.38 26.96
CA GLY A 358 -10.56 7.36 27.01
C GLY A 358 -9.98 6.97 25.65
N VAL A 359 -10.36 7.64 24.55
CA VAL A 359 -9.66 7.51 23.26
C VAL A 359 -8.29 8.19 23.34
N ILE A 360 -7.26 7.55 22.77
CA ILE A 360 -5.88 8.04 22.81
C ILE A 360 -5.39 8.35 21.39
N VAL A 361 -5.06 9.61 21.10
CA VAL A 361 -4.37 10.04 19.89
C VAL A 361 -3.06 10.71 20.29
N LYS A 362 -1.91 10.11 19.98
CA LYS A 362 -0.60 10.64 20.41
C LYS A 362 0.49 10.46 19.37
N ASN A 363 1.47 11.35 19.42
CA ASN A 363 2.67 11.31 18.58
C ASN A 363 2.34 11.28 17.09
N CYS A 364 1.26 11.96 16.70
CA CYS A 364 0.85 12.04 15.31
C CYS A 364 1.12 13.42 14.73
N TYR A 365 1.29 13.51 13.41
CA TYR A 365 1.36 14.81 12.76
C TYR A 365 0.67 14.90 11.39
N ASN A 366 0.15 16.08 11.09
CA ASN A 366 -0.52 16.38 9.82
C ASN A 366 0.18 17.50 9.05
N VAL A 367 0.49 17.23 7.79
CA VAL A 367 1.00 18.19 6.81
C VAL A 367 -0.06 18.51 5.75
N GLY A 368 -0.89 17.53 5.40
CA GLY A 368 -1.93 17.66 4.36
C GLY A 368 -2.98 18.71 4.69
N ALA A 369 -3.53 19.37 3.67
CA ALA A 369 -4.50 20.43 3.86
C ALA A 369 -5.85 19.86 4.32
N VAL A 370 -6.48 20.50 5.31
CA VAL A 370 -7.77 20.11 5.90
C VAL A 370 -8.81 21.15 5.52
N LYS A 371 -9.77 20.78 4.66
CA LYS A 371 -10.72 21.73 4.06
C LYS A 371 -12.15 21.19 4.03
N ASN A 372 -13.08 22.08 3.66
CA ASN A 372 -14.49 21.82 3.36
C ASN A 372 -15.38 21.32 4.52
N GLY A 373 -14.80 20.96 5.68
CA GLY A 373 -15.57 20.65 6.89
C GLY A 373 -16.22 21.87 7.54
N LYS A 374 -17.40 21.68 8.13
CA LYS A 374 -18.00 22.63 9.07
C LYS A 374 -17.08 22.89 10.26
N TYR A 375 -16.42 21.83 10.74
CA TYR A 375 -15.41 21.86 11.78
C TYR A 375 -14.14 21.20 11.27
N ALA A 376 -13.15 22.02 10.97
CA ALA A 376 -11.86 21.57 10.43
C ALA A 376 -10.76 21.76 11.47
N GLY A 377 -10.03 20.70 11.80
CA GLY A 377 -8.90 20.72 12.72
C GLY A 377 -7.67 20.02 12.18
N GLY A 378 -6.48 20.54 12.48
CA GLY A 378 -5.21 19.98 12.04
C GLY A 378 -4.95 18.59 12.59
N ILE A 379 -5.50 18.26 13.76
CA ILE A 379 -5.45 16.91 14.32
C ILE A 379 -6.84 16.27 14.33
N ALA A 380 -7.83 16.94 14.92
CA ALA A 380 -9.17 16.38 15.07
C ALA A 380 -10.27 17.32 14.56
N GLY A 381 -11.25 16.80 13.82
CA GLY A 381 -12.42 17.57 13.41
C GLY A 381 -13.34 17.87 14.61
N ASN A 382 -13.65 16.84 15.39
CA ASN A 382 -14.39 16.95 16.64
C ASN A 382 -13.72 16.16 17.77
N PHE A 383 -13.80 16.74 18.97
CA PHE A 383 -13.41 16.12 20.22
C PHE A 383 -14.59 16.18 21.19
N ALA A 384 -15.31 15.07 21.32
CA ALA A 384 -16.41 14.92 22.25
C ALA A 384 -15.95 14.19 23.52
N THR A 385 -16.21 14.79 24.67
CA THR A 385 -16.00 14.16 25.98
C THR A 385 -17.25 14.29 26.83
N ASP A 386 -17.63 13.23 27.54
CA ASP A 386 -18.68 13.33 28.56
C ASP A 386 -18.19 14.23 29.70
N HIS A 387 -19.09 15.11 30.17
CA HIS A 387 -18.87 16.03 31.28
C HIS A 387 -18.49 15.29 32.58
N TYR A 388 -18.94 14.06 32.78
CA TYR A 388 -18.92 13.38 34.08
C TYR A 388 -17.78 12.37 34.29
N ASP A 389 -17.04 11.99 33.24
CA ASP A 389 -16.01 10.97 33.35
C ASP A 389 -14.59 11.57 33.41
N LYS A 390 -13.74 10.99 34.29
CA LYS A 390 -12.35 11.39 34.54
C LYS A 390 -11.33 10.57 33.75
N ARG A 391 -11.76 9.69 32.85
CA ARG A 391 -10.88 8.89 31.99
C ARG A 391 -10.00 9.79 31.08
N ASP A 392 -8.73 9.42 30.92
CA ASP A 392 -7.72 10.17 30.18
C ASP A 392 -7.91 10.05 28.65
N THR A 393 -8.89 10.74 28.08
CA THR A 393 -8.87 11.03 26.64
C THR A 393 -7.65 11.91 26.36
N SER A 394 -6.72 11.45 25.52
CA SER A 394 -5.45 12.13 25.32
C SER A 394 -5.24 12.43 23.84
N VAL A 395 -5.27 13.70 23.46
CA VAL A 395 -4.86 14.22 22.14
C VAL A 395 -3.49 14.92 22.22
N ARG A 396 -2.60 14.42 23.07
CA ARG A 396 -1.32 15.09 23.43
C ARG A 396 -0.17 14.68 22.52
N GLY A 397 0.77 15.59 22.30
CA GLY A 397 1.98 15.32 21.52
C GLY A 397 1.66 15.13 20.05
N ASN A 398 0.71 15.93 19.54
CA ASN A 398 0.33 15.90 18.13
C ASN A 398 0.65 17.24 17.48
N TYR A 399 1.00 17.21 16.21
CA TYR A 399 1.57 18.36 15.51
C TYR A 399 0.86 18.61 14.19
N TYR A 400 0.67 19.87 13.80
CA TYR A 400 0.13 20.17 12.48
C TYR A 400 0.82 21.37 11.86
N LEU A 401 0.94 21.33 10.54
CA LEU A 401 1.64 22.35 9.75
C LEU A 401 0.87 23.68 9.73
N VAL A 402 1.58 24.81 9.84
CA VAL A 402 1.03 26.15 9.62
C VAL A 402 0.36 26.23 8.24
N GLY A 403 -0.92 26.61 8.24
CA GLY A 403 -1.72 26.75 7.03
C GLY A 403 -2.40 25.47 6.55
N SER A 404 -2.13 24.31 7.18
CA SER A 404 -2.83 23.06 6.84
C SER A 404 -4.27 23.04 7.34
N ALA A 405 -4.56 23.69 8.47
CA ALA A 405 -5.90 23.75 9.06
C ALA A 405 -6.12 25.07 9.81
N PRO A 406 -7.37 25.52 9.99
CA PRO A 406 -7.67 26.77 10.69
C PRO A 406 -7.51 26.67 12.23
N LEU A 407 -7.68 25.48 12.79
CA LEU A 407 -7.61 25.20 14.23
C LEU A 407 -6.86 23.89 14.48
N ALA A 408 -6.39 23.66 15.70
CA ALA A 408 -5.86 22.36 16.11
C ALA A 408 -6.96 21.28 16.16
N ILE A 409 -8.08 21.65 16.78
CA ILE A 409 -9.30 20.85 16.88
C ILE A 409 -10.47 21.71 16.41
N GLY A 410 -11.28 21.20 15.48
CA GLY A 410 -12.35 21.97 14.85
C GLY A 410 -13.52 22.30 15.79
N GLN A 411 -14.01 21.30 16.52
CA GLN A 411 -15.04 21.44 17.54
C GLN A 411 -14.68 20.68 18.81
N VAL A 412 -15.11 21.24 19.94
CA VAL A 412 -14.88 20.67 21.26
C VAL A 412 -16.17 20.73 22.05
N GLU A 413 -16.68 19.55 22.40
CA GLU A 413 -17.89 19.39 23.19
C GLU A 413 -17.55 18.84 24.60
N GLY A 414 -17.95 19.58 25.63
CA GLY A 414 -17.79 19.17 27.04
C GLY A 414 -16.37 19.13 27.62
N ALA A 415 -15.34 19.50 26.85
CA ALA A 415 -13.94 19.42 27.27
C ALA A 415 -13.28 20.77 27.68
N LYS A 416 -13.94 21.92 27.47
CA LYS A 416 -13.34 23.24 27.74
C LYS A 416 -12.91 23.37 29.20
N GLY A 417 -11.61 23.61 29.43
CA GLY A 417 -11.02 23.82 30.76
C GLY A 417 -10.60 22.55 31.51
N LYS A 418 -10.62 21.36 30.89
CA LYS A 418 -10.14 20.11 31.50
C LYS A 418 -8.63 19.86 31.25
N PRO A 419 -7.86 19.31 32.21
CA PRO A 419 -6.45 18.97 31.98
C PRO A 419 -6.28 17.96 30.83
N GLY A 420 -5.53 18.31 29.79
CA GLY A 420 -5.32 17.47 28.60
C GLY A 420 -6.16 17.85 27.38
N TYR A 421 -7.10 18.77 27.56
CA TYR A 421 -7.70 19.54 26.48
C TYR A 421 -6.77 20.73 26.13
N ASP A 422 -6.52 20.96 24.84
CA ASP A 422 -5.84 22.13 24.24
C ASP A 422 -4.33 22.35 24.48
N GLU A 423 -3.73 22.00 25.62
CA GLU A 423 -2.35 22.48 25.92
C GLU A 423 -1.18 21.79 25.19
N ARG A 424 -1.41 20.78 24.33
CA ARG A 424 -0.34 19.94 23.73
C ARG A 424 -0.57 19.48 22.29
N VAL A 425 -1.54 20.06 21.58
CA VAL A 425 -1.57 19.98 20.11
C VAL A 425 -0.87 21.22 19.59
N GLU A 426 0.23 21.03 18.88
CA GLU A 426 1.16 22.11 18.64
C GLU A 426 1.23 22.45 17.14
N LEU A 427 0.91 23.70 16.82
CA LEU A 427 1.15 24.28 15.52
C LEU A 427 2.67 24.39 15.29
N ARG A 428 3.13 24.02 14.10
CA ARG A 428 4.55 24.04 13.74
C ARG A 428 4.77 24.60 12.35
N SER A 429 5.83 25.39 12.19
CA SER A 429 6.26 25.84 10.87
C SER A 429 6.81 24.66 10.06
N VAL A 430 6.94 24.84 8.74
CA VAL A 430 7.62 23.84 7.88
C VAL A 430 9.03 23.54 8.40
N THR A 431 9.78 24.59 8.77
CA THR A 431 11.14 24.46 9.29
C THR A 431 11.19 23.65 10.59
N ASP A 432 10.25 23.89 11.50
CA ASP A 432 10.22 23.17 12.78
C ASP A 432 9.85 21.69 12.58
N LEU A 433 8.85 21.40 11.74
CA LEU A 433 8.44 20.02 11.46
C LEU A 433 9.54 19.22 10.77
N LYS A 434 10.29 19.84 9.84
CA LYS A 434 11.41 19.18 9.15
C LYS A 434 12.71 19.15 9.99
N SER A 435 12.71 19.72 11.19
CA SER A 435 13.92 19.77 12.02
C SER A 435 14.27 18.40 12.60
N ALA A 436 15.57 18.14 12.79
CA ALA A 436 16.04 16.95 13.50
C ALA A 436 15.57 16.89 14.98
N TYR A 437 15.13 18.03 15.54
CA TYR A 437 14.51 18.06 16.87
C TYR A 437 13.12 17.42 16.86
N MET A 438 12.38 17.53 15.76
CA MET A 438 11.00 17.03 15.68
C MET A 438 10.91 15.52 15.92
N THR A 439 11.88 14.75 15.48
CA THR A 439 11.92 13.29 15.69
C THR A 439 12.18 12.93 17.15
N SER A 440 13.01 13.72 17.85
CA SER A 440 13.20 13.56 19.30
C SER A 440 11.92 13.82 20.10
N VAL A 441 11.04 14.68 19.57
CA VAL A 441 9.75 15.02 20.17
C VAL A 441 8.68 13.98 19.84
N LEU A 442 8.61 13.51 18.60
CA LEU A 442 7.69 12.45 18.18
C LEU A 442 8.04 11.08 18.80
N GLY A 443 9.31 10.89 19.16
CA GLY A 443 9.81 9.69 19.84
C GLY A 443 10.43 8.67 18.87
N SER A 444 10.86 7.54 19.41
CA SER A 444 11.66 6.52 18.71
C SER A 444 10.95 5.79 17.57
N ALA A 445 9.66 6.01 17.37
CA ALA A 445 8.94 5.48 16.22
C ALA A 445 9.21 6.29 14.93
N PHE A 446 9.80 7.48 15.05
CA PHE A 446 10.12 8.36 13.94
C PHE A 446 11.63 8.61 13.80
N GLN A 447 12.04 8.83 12.56
CA GLN A 447 13.38 9.24 12.18
C GLN A 447 13.35 10.45 11.23
N PRO A 448 14.46 11.22 11.14
CA PRO A 448 14.54 12.30 10.19
C PRO A 448 14.51 11.76 8.76
N ASP A 449 13.77 12.42 7.88
CA ASP A 449 13.87 12.15 6.45
C ASP A 449 15.09 12.88 5.86
N ILE A 450 16.23 12.20 5.89
CA ILE A 450 17.55 12.76 5.54
C ILE A 450 17.69 13.13 4.06
N GLY A 451 16.77 12.69 3.19
CA GLY A 451 16.74 13.05 1.78
C GLY A 451 16.20 14.46 1.50
N GLY A 452 15.69 15.16 2.52
CA GLY A 452 15.12 16.49 2.34
C GLY A 452 13.98 16.47 1.32
N ALA A 453 13.96 17.40 0.36
CA ALA A 453 12.88 17.44 -0.63
C ALA A 453 12.77 16.17 -1.53
N HIS A 454 13.84 15.38 -1.61
CA HIS A 454 13.92 14.13 -2.36
C HIS A 454 13.84 12.90 -1.45
N GLY A 455 13.60 13.11 -0.16
CA GLY A 455 13.38 12.06 0.81
C GLY A 455 12.00 11.43 0.68
N LEU A 456 11.78 10.36 1.43
CA LEU A 456 10.56 9.54 1.39
C LEU A 456 9.29 10.34 1.72
N ASN A 457 9.43 11.48 2.40
CA ASN A 457 8.33 12.33 2.78
C ASN A 457 8.71 13.82 2.71
N ASN A 458 9.45 14.20 1.66
CA ASN A 458 9.82 15.59 1.39
C ASN A 458 10.48 16.29 2.61
N GLY A 459 11.27 15.54 3.39
CA GLY A 459 12.04 16.05 4.52
C GLY A 459 11.23 16.17 5.81
N PHE A 460 9.95 15.79 5.80
CA PHE A 460 9.18 15.61 7.02
C PHE A 460 9.52 14.26 7.68
N PRO A 461 9.49 14.14 9.02
CA PRO A 461 9.84 12.92 9.73
C PRO A 461 9.12 11.68 9.19
N VAL A 462 9.85 10.61 8.92
CA VAL A 462 9.26 9.32 8.50
C VAL A 462 9.29 8.34 9.65
N LEU A 463 8.56 7.24 9.52
CA LEU A 463 8.57 6.17 10.52
C LEU A 463 9.87 5.38 10.41
N GLU A 464 10.34 4.83 11.53
CA GLU A 464 11.62 4.11 11.61
C GLU A 464 11.66 2.93 10.61
N TRP A 465 10.52 2.24 10.45
CA TRP A 465 10.42 1.08 9.56
C TRP A 465 10.51 1.45 8.07
N GLN A 466 10.32 2.72 7.67
CA GLN A 466 10.42 3.15 6.27
C GLN A 466 11.87 3.17 5.75
N LYS A 467 12.87 2.90 6.60
CA LYS A 467 14.29 2.87 6.22
C LYS A 467 14.63 1.77 5.20
N GLU A 468 13.84 0.72 5.14
CA GLU A 468 14.12 -0.49 4.34
C GLU A 468 13.76 -0.33 2.84
N GLU A 469 13.05 0.74 2.45
CA GLU A 469 12.62 0.95 1.05
C GLU A 469 13.62 1.73 0.16
N LEU A 470 14.60 2.42 0.76
CA LEU A 470 15.72 3.00 0.00
C LEU A 470 16.82 1.93 -0.08
N GLY A 471 16.77 1.11 -1.12
CA GLY A 471 17.77 0.08 -1.39
C GLY A 471 19.20 0.60 -1.19
N THR A 472 20.06 -0.26 -0.63
CA THR A 472 21.48 0.00 -0.35
C THR A 472 22.23 0.65 -1.51
N ASP A 473 21.81 0.39 -2.76
CA ASP A 473 22.39 0.92 -3.98
C ASP A 473 22.30 2.45 -4.11
N TYR A 474 21.22 3.10 -3.66
CA TYR A 474 21.09 4.55 -3.78
C TYR A 474 22.02 5.28 -2.80
N LEU A 475 22.12 4.79 -1.56
CA LEU A 475 23.03 5.33 -0.56
C LEU A 475 24.50 5.03 -0.90
N GLU A 476 24.83 3.85 -1.42
CA GLU A 476 26.17 3.56 -1.95
C GLU A 476 26.52 4.44 -3.15
N SER A 477 25.56 4.71 -4.05
CA SER A 477 25.79 5.60 -5.20
C SER A 477 26.09 7.05 -4.75
N LEU A 478 25.43 7.53 -3.70
CA LEU A 478 25.70 8.84 -3.10
C LEU A 478 27.04 8.87 -2.35
N GLU A 479 27.37 7.83 -1.58
CA GLU A 479 28.66 7.74 -0.86
C GLU A 479 29.86 7.62 -1.80
N THR A 480 29.71 6.91 -2.93
CA THR A 480 30.76 6.79 -3.96
C THR A 480 30.98 8.10 -4.73
N LEU A 481 29.94 8.93 -4.87
CA LEU A 481 30.03 10.29 -5.41
C LEU A 481 30.67 11.28 -4.42
N ASP A 482 30.48 11.10 -3.12
CA ASP A 482 30.91 12.07 -2.10
C ASP A 482 32.45 12.13 -1.92
N ILE A 483 33.15 10.99 -2.03
CA ILE A 483 34.57 10.91 -1.66
C ILE A 483 35.54 11.63 -2.63
N PRO A 484 35.41 11.52 -3.97
CA PRO A 484 36.33 12.17 -4.90
C PRO A 484 36.04 13.67 -5.07
N TYR A 485 34.77 14.06 -5.10
CA TYR A 485 34.37 15.44 -5.36
C TYR A 485 34.55 16.32 -4.14
N THR A 486 34.22 15.85 -2.93
CA THR A 486 34.39 16.62 -1.68
C THR A 486 35.86 16.93 -1.41
N ARG A 487 36.80 16.02 -1.76
CA ARG A 487 38.25 16.28 -1.70
C ARG A 487 38.74 17.31 -2.74
N GLN A 488 38.21 17.30 -3.95
CA GLN A 488 38.58 18.30 -4.97
C GLN A 488 38.01 19.68 -4.62
N PHE A 489 36.76 19.74 -4.13
CA PHE A 489 36.12 20.97 -3.67
C PHE A 489 36.82 21.55 -2.43
N GLN A 490 37.19 20.72 -1.45
CA GLN A 490 37.98 21.17 -0.29
C GLN A 490 39.35 21.74 -0.71
N LYS A 491 40.04 21.09 -1.67
CA LYS A 491 41.32 21.61 -2.20
C LYS A 491 41.15 22.92 -2.95
N PHE A 492 40.06 23.08 -3.72
CA PHE A 492 39.73 24.33 -4.38
C PHE A 492 39.50 25.45 -3.36
N PHE A 493 38.65 25.23 -2.36
CA PHE A 493 38.39 26.26 -1.34
C PHE A 493 39.62 26.54 -0.47
N GLN A 494 40.37 25.54 -0.01
CA GLN A 494 41.62 25.76 0.72
C GLN A 494 42.62 26.60 -0.06
N LYS A 495 42.67 26.46 -1.40
CA LYS A 495 43.54 27.24 -2.27
C LYS A 495 43.10 28.70 -2.47
N TYR A 496 41.79 28.98 -2.41
CA TYR A 496 41.23 30.29 -2.79
C TYR A 496 40.52 31.05 -1.66
N SER A 497 40.32 30.45 -0.48
CA SER A 497 39.62 31.08 0.65
C SER A 497 40.54 31.63 1.75
N TYR A 498 41.86 31.39 1.67
CA TYR A 498 42.81 31.95 2.62
C TYR A 498 43.21 33.38 2.22
N GLY A 499 42.72 34.37 2.97
CA GLY A 499 43.21 35.75 2.89
C GLY A 499 42.18 36.87 3.08
N THR A 500 40.88 36.58 3.17
CA THR A 500 39.86 37.63 3.35
C THR A 500 38.85 37.27 4.44
N ALA A 501 38.36 38.28 5.18
CA ALA A 501 37.37 38.13 6.24
C ALA A 501 36.06 37.45 5.75
N SER A 502 35.76 37.58 4.45
CA SER A 502 34.59 36.99 3.80
C SER A 502 34.72 35.48 3.54
N GLY A 503 35.94 34.94 3.44
CA GLY A 503 36.16 33.52 3.11
C GLY A 503 35.68 32.55 4.20
N LYS A 504 35.79 32.93 5.48
CA LYS A 504 35.25 32.15 6.61
C LYS A 504 33.72 32.14 6.64
N MET A 505 33.10 33.25 6.25
CA MET A 505 31.63 33.39 6.22
C MET A 505 31.02 32.58 5.06
N VAL A 506 31.69 32.58 3.89
CA VAL A 506 31.30 31.73 2.76
C VAL A 506 31.38 30.25 3.15
N LEU A 507 32.44 29.81 3.84
CA LEU A 507 32.56 28.41 4.30
C LEU A 507 31.50 27.99 5.34
N GLN A 508 30.89 28.93 6.06
CA GLN A 508 29.79 28.64 7.00
C GLN A 508 28.41 28.64 6.33
N LEU A 509 28.25 29.34 5.21
CA LEU A 509 26.99 29.46 4.48
C LEU A 509 26.89 28.51 3.29
N PHE A 510 28.02 28.09 2.73
CA PHE A 510 28.07 27.23 1.55
C PHE A 510 28.16 25.76 1.97
N ASN A 511 27.08 25.01 1.74
CA ASN A 511 27.10 23.55 1.83
C ASN A 511 27.50 23.00 0.44
N PRO A 512 28.71 22.44 0.27
CA PRO A 512 29.17 21.95 -1.03
C PRO A 512 28.26 20.88 -1.63
N ARG A 513 27.58 20.11 -0.78
CA ARG A 513 26.62 19.08 -1.18
C ARG A 513 25.40 19.67 -1.88
N MET A 514 24.78 20.70 -1.29
CA MET A 514 23.63 21.39 -1.89
C MET A 514 23.97 22.04 -3.23
N TYR A 515 25.18 22.58 -3.38
CA TYR A 515 25.61 23.16 -4.65
C TYR A 515 25.81 22.10 -5.74
N MET A 516 26.40 20.95 -5.40
CA MET A 516 26.59 19.85 -6.34
C MET A 516 25.24 19.26 -6.78
N GLU A 517 24.28 19.14 -5.87
CA GLU A 517 22.91 18.70 -6.17
C GLU A 517 22.22 19.65 -7.17
N GLN A 518 22.32 20.97 -6.98
CA GLN A 518 21.78 21.98 -7.93
C GLN A 518 22.47 21.96 -9.30
N VAL A 519 23.78 21.71 -9.34
CA VAL A 519 24.53 21.62 -10.61
C VAL A 519 24.10 20.38 -11.40
N LEU A 520 23.92 19.23 -10.75
CA LEU A 520 23.45 18.01 -11.40
C LEU A 520 22.03 18.19 -11.97
N GLU A 521 21.14 18.84 -11.23
CA GLU A 521 19.80 19.22 -11.68
C GLU A 521 19.82 20.12 -12.94
N SER A 522 20.80 21.03 -13.01
CA SER A 522 20.97 21.89 -14.19
C SER A 522 21.52 21.13 -15.42
N MET A 523 22.31 20.08 -15.20
CA MET A 523 22.89 19.26 -16.27
C MET A 523 21.88 18.29 -16.87
N GLU A 524 21.01 17.67 -16.08
CA GLU A 524 19.93 16.80 -16.58
C GLU A 524 18.92 17.57 -17.45
N ASN A 525 18.64 18.81 -17.08
CA ASN A 525 17.80 19.72 -17.87
C ASN A 525 18.47 20.15 -19.18
N PHE A 526 19.79 20.04 -19.29
CA PHE A 526 20.56 20.34 -20.51
C PHE A 526 20.62 19.15 -21.47
N THR A 527 20.54 17.92 -20.98
CA THR A 527 20.45 16.69 -21.80
C THR A 527 19.04 16.40 -22.35
N LYS A 528 18.01 17.10 -21.85
CA LYS A 528 16.62 17.00 -22.35
C LYS A 528 16.24 18.10 -23.36
N LYS A 529 17.18 18.96 -23.77
CA LYS A 529 17.04 19.92 -24.88
C LYS A 529 18.07 19.61 -25.95
#